data_AF-X1UZM5-F1
#
_entry.id   AF-X1UZM5-F1
#
_cell.length_a   1.000
_cell.length_b   1.000
_cell.length_c   1.000
_cell.angle_alpha   90.00
_cell.angle_beta   90.00
_cell.angle_gamma   90.00
#
_symmetry.space_group_name_H-M   'P 1'
#
loop_
_entity.id
_entity.type
_entity.pdbx_description
1 polymer ?
#
loop_
_entity_poly.entity_id
_entity_poly.type
_entity_poly.pdbx_seq_one_letter_code
_entity_poly.pdbx_strand_id
1 'polypeptide(L)' 'NRRFYHRFTYMEKVCQERGVNFADLSFDEQNALWEEAKRGEE' A
#
# COMPACT_ATOMS: atom_id res chain seq x y z
N ASN A 1 1.16 15.14 3.05
CA ASN A 1 0.06 14.52 3.85
C ASN A 1 -1.04 13.89 3.01
N ARG A 2 -1.84 14.63 2.23
CA ARG A 2 -2.98 14.01 1.48
C ARG A 2 -2.59 12.88 0.51
N ARG A 3 -1.53 13.05 -0.29
CA ARG A 3 -1.02 11.98 -1.19
C ARG A 3 -0.54 10.75 -0.42
N PHE A 4 0.12 10.95 0.72
CA PHE A 4 0.55 9.84 1.57
C PHE A 4 -0.66 9.08 2.11
N TYR A 5 -1.65 9.81 2.64
CA TYR A 5 -2.89 9.20 3.13
C TYR A 5 -3.58 8.38 2.05
N HIS A 6 -3.72 8.92 0.82
CA HIS A 6 -4.40 8.21 -0.26
C HIS A 6 -3.70 6.90 -0.65
N ARG A 7 -2.37 6.94 -0.79
CA ARG A 7 -1.56 5.76 -1.08
C ARG A 7 -1.57 4.75 0.06
N PHE A 8 -1.49 5.23 1.30
CA PHE A 8 -1.54 4.36 2.47
C PHE A 8 -2.90 3.67 2.59
N THR A 9 -4.01 4.38 2.37
CA THR A 9 -5.36 3.77 2.34
C THR A 9 -5.48 2.72 1.25
N TYR A 10 -4.90 2.96 0.06
CA TYR A 10 -4.83 1.94 -0.98
C TYR A 10 -4.05 0.70 -0.51
N MET A 11 -2.88 0.90 0.10
CA MET A 11 -2.04 -0.21 0.58
C MET A 11 -2.74 -1.01 1.68
N GLU A 12 -3.42 -0.35 2.62
CA GLU A 12 -4.24 -1.02 3.65
C GLU A 12 -5.36 -1.85 3.03
N LYS A 13 -6.07 -1.31 2.02
CA LYS A 13 -7.13 -2.03 1.31
C LYS A 13 -6.57 -3.29 0.64
N VAL A 14 -5.43 -3.18 -0.06
CA VAL A 14 -4.79 -4.32 -0.71
C VAL A 14 -4.35 -5.38 0.30
N CYS A 15 -3.80 -4.96 1.45
CA CYS A 15 -3.44 -5.88 2.53
C CYS A 15 -4.67 -6.60 3.08
N GLN A 16 -5.78 -5.87 3.29
CA GLN A 16 -7.05 -6.43 3.75
C GLN A 16 -7.62 -7.46 2.76
N GLU A 17 -7.60 -7.17 1.46
CA GLU A 17 -8.04 -8.11 0.41
C GLU A 17 -7.17 -9.36 0.34
N ARG A 18 -5.87 -9.22 0.58
CA ARG A 18 -4.91 -10.33 0.62
C ARG A 18 -4.92 -11.10 1.95
N GLY A 19 -5.63 -10.61 2.96
CA GLY A 19 -5.68 -11.21 4.30
C GLY A 19 -4.36 -11.13 5.07
N VAL A 20 -3.50 -10.18 4.71
CA VAL A 20 -2.19 -9.96 5.36
C VAL A 20 -2.22 -8.63 6.11
N ASN A 21 -1.45 -8.53 7.19
CA ASN A 21 -1.28 -7.25 7.87
C ASN A 21 -0.14 -6.47 7.20
N PHE A 22 -0.34 -5.17 6.97
CA PHE A 22 0.70 -4.32 6.40
C PHE A 22 2.00 -4.32 7.23
N ALA A 23 1.88 -4.42 8.56
CA ALA A 23 3.02 -4.47 9.47
C ALA A 23 3.83 -5.78 9.38
N ASP A 24 3.23 -6.85 8.86
CA ASP A 24 3.89 -8.16 8.70
C ASP A 24 4.66 -8.26 7.38
N LEU A 25 4.48 -7.30 6.47
CA LEU A 25 5.18 -7.25 5.18
C LEU A 25 6.63 -6.82 5.36
N SER A 26 7.51 -7.44 4.58
CA SER A 26 8.89 -6.98 4.43
C SER A 26 8.95 -5.59 3.79
N PHE A 27 10.06 -4.89 3.98
CA PHE A 27 10.26 -3.56 3.40
C PHE A 27 10.11 -3.56 1.86
N ASP A 28 10.56 -4.64 1.21
CA ASP A 28 10.44 -4.79 -0.24
C ASP A 28 8.98 -4.94 -0.68
N GLU A 29 8.17 -5.69 0.05
CA GLU A 29 6.73 -5.84 -0.20
C GLU A 29 5.97 -4.53 0.06
N GLN A 30 6.30 -3.83 1.14
CA GLN A 30 5.72 -2.51 1.42
C GLN A 30 6.05 -1.51 0.30
N ASN A 31 7.29 -1.52 -0.19
CA ASN A 31 7.72 -0.65 -1.29
C ASN A 31 7.05 -1.03 -2.62
N ALA A 32 6.87 -2.33 -2.90
CA ALA A 32 6.15 -2.79 -4.08
C ALA A 32 4.68 -2.31 -4.09
N LEU A 33 4.00 -2.39 -2.94
CA LEU A 33 2.64 -1.87 -2.75
C LEU A 33 2.58 -0.35 -2.91
N TRP A 34 3.61 0.36 -2.44
CA TRP A 34 3.71 1.81 -2.60
C TRP A 34 3.86 2.22 -4.06
N GLU A 35 4.69 1.51 -4.83
CA GLU A 35 4.83 1.73 -6.28
C GLU A 35 3.54 1.35 -7.04
N GLU A 36 2.79 0.35 -6.57
CA GLU A 36 1.47 0.01 -7.09
C GLU A 36 0.46 1.15 -6.85
N ALA A 37 0.41 1.67 -5.62
CA ALA A 37 -0.45 2.79 -5.25
C ALA A 37 -0.16 4.06 -6.08
N LYS A 38 1.11 4.29 -6.42
CA LYS A 38 1.54 5.41 -7.28
C LYS A 38 1.00 5.30 -8.70
N ARG A 39 0.95 4.09 -9.26
CA ARG A 39 0.48 3.86 -10.65
C ARG A 39 -1.03 4.06 -10.81
N GLY A 40 -1.81 3.88 -9.74
CA GLY A 40 -3.25 4.14 -9.76
C GLY A 40 -3.64 5.63 -9.67
N GLU A 41 -2.68 6.54 -9.45
CA GLU A 41 -2.88 8.00 -9.39
C GLU A 41 -2.55 8.73 -10.71
N GLU A 42 -2.25 8.02 -11.81
CA GLU A 42 -2.04 8.58 -13.16
C GLU A 42 -3.34 8.67 -13.98
#